data_AF-A0A381YKH9-F1
#
_entry.id   AF-A0A381YKH9-F1
#
_cell.length_a   1.000
_cell.length_b   1.000
_cell.length_c   1.000
_cell.angle_alpha   90.00
_cell.angle_beta   90.00
_cell.angle_gamma   90.00
#
_symmetry.space_group_name_H-M   'P 1'
#
loop_
_entity.id
_entity.type
_entity.pdbx_description
1 polymer ?
#
loop_
_entity_poly.entity_id
_entity_poly.type
_entity_poly.pdbx_seq_one_letter_code
_entity_poly.pdbx_strand_id
1 'polypeptide(L)'
;MKINDEHLPKSVVKTPHKINPVGKTYPSFNSLHARQYPSRYDSVVLYCPACHKRMEIKVYHPLAKLEHYQLVNLPQTIAKHIDKRNIHCLSCDKDFVLEKEIQKEKTDFLLKLDCSNMNSGMESWYEDSIPKHSDEEYSL
;
A
#
# COMPACT_ATOMS: atom_id res chain seq x y z
N MET A 1 71.70 61.39 -3.70
CA MET A 1 71.14 61.58 -5.06
C MET A 1 69.91 60.70 -5.19
N LYS A 2 68.75 61.31 -5.48
CA LYS A 2 67.45 60.75 -5.96
C LYS A 2 66.68 59.82 -4.98
N ILE A 3 65.69 60.33 -4.25
CA ILE A 3 64.25 60.57 -4.56
C ILE A 3 63.37 59.31 -4.37
N ASN A 4 62.60 59.35 -3.26
CA ASN A 4 61.16 59.14 -3.01
C ASN A 4 60.31 58.00 -3.62
N ASP A 5 59.24 57.77 -2.84
CA ASP A 5 57.88 57.33 -3.18
C ASP A 5 57.60 55.82 -3.23
N GLU A 6 56.53 55.25 -2.67
CA GLU A 6 55.48 55.64 -1.71
C GLU A 6 54.57 54.38 -1.57
N HIS A 7 53.64 54.37 -0.60
CA HIS A 7 52.43 53.52 -0.55
C HIS A 7 52.43 52.06 -0.02
N LEU A 8 52.01 51.99 1.25
CA LEU A 8 50.90 51.21 1.86
C LEU A 8 50.88 49.65 1.88
N PRO A 9 50.31 49.07 2.97
CA PRO A 9 50.41 47.65 3.31
C PRO A 9 49.39 46.78 2.56
N LYS A 10 49.85 45.62 2.04
CA LYS A 10 48.92 44.61 1.51
C LYS A 10 48.39 43.75 2.65
N SER A 11 47.07 43.79 2.73
CA SER A 11 46.21 43.20 3.74
C SER A 11 46.33 41.69 3.87
N VAL A 12 46.15 41.23 5.11
CA VAL A 12 45.99 39.83 5.51
C VAL A 12 44.74 39.26 4.83
N VAL A 13 44.94 38.43 3.80
CA VAL A 13 43.87 37.60 3.24
C VAL A 13 43.87 36.27 3.98
N LYS A 14 42.96 36.15 4.96
CA LYS A 14 42.60 34.88 5.59
C LYS A 14 41.98 33.98 4.52
N THR A 15 42.71 32.96 4.09
CA THR A 15 42.15 31.87 3.29
C THR A 15 41.06 31.16 4.08
N PRO A 16 39.83 31.01 3.54
CA PRO A 16 38.72 30.42 4.27
C PRO A 16 38.95 28.93 4.53
N HIS A 17 38.77 28.53 5.78
CA HIS A 17 38.63 27.15 6.20
C HIS A 17 37.51 26.49 5.40
N LYS A 18 37.85 25.45 4.63
CA LYS A 18 36.85 24.54 4.06
C LYS A 18 36.16 23.81 5.20
N ILE A 19 34.94 24.22 5.51
CA ILE A 19 34.02 23.47 6.36
C ILE A 19 33.54 22.29 5.51
N ASN A 20 33.96 21.08 5.86
CA ASN A 20 33.42 19.86 5.26
C ASN A 20 31.96 19.68 5.72
N PRO A 21 31.01 19.37 4.83
CA PRO A 21 29.64 19.10 5.25
C PRO A 21 29.57 17.86 6.14
N VAL A 22 29.09 18.06 7.38
CA VAL A 22 28.70 17.01 8.32
C VAL A 22 27.42 16.38 7.80
N GLY A 23 27.49 15.11 7.40
CA GLY A 23 26.30 14.39 6.93
C GLY A 23 26.61 13.22 6.01
N LYS A 24 27.40 12.25 6.49
CA LYS A 24 27.34 10.88 5.96
C LYS A 24 27.21 9.94 7.14
N THR A 25 25.99 9.75 7.60
CA THR A 25 25.65 8.57 8.39
C THR A 25 25.82 7.36 7.48
N TYR A 26 26.74 6.47 7.89
CA TYR A 26 27.00 5.22 7.22
C TYR A 26 25.71 4.40 7.12
N PRO A 27 25.41 3.72 6.01
CA PRO A 27 24.42 2.66 6.04
C PRO A 27 25.01 1.53 6.90
N SER A 28 24.44 1.28 8.08
CA SER A 28 24.74 0.07 8.84
C SER A 28 24.16 -1.14 8.11
N PHE A 29 24.89 -1.61 7.10
CA PHE A 29 24.66 -2.93 6.54
C PHE A 29 25.18 -3.95 7.54
N ASN A 30 24.28 -4.60 8.28
CA ASN A 30 24.58 -5.90 8.86
C ASN A 30 24.74 -6.89 7.68
N SER A 31 25.99 -7.08 7.26
CA SER A 31 26.41 -8.11 6.32
C SER A 31 26.25 -9.47 6.99
N LEU A 32 25.31 -10.29 6.49
CA LEU A 32 25.46 -11.75 6.36
C LEU A 32 24.31 -12.46 5.63
N HIS A 33 23.29 -11.74 5.15
CA HIS A 33 22.40 -12.26 4.11
C HIS A 33 21.88 -11.12 3.23
N ALA A 34 22.64 -10.75 2.20
CA ALA A 34 22.07 -10.04 1.06
C ALA A 34 21.15 -11.04 0.32
N ARG A 35 19.95 -11.29 0.87
CA ARG A 35 18.88 -11.95 0.12
C ARG A 35 18.71 -11.13 -1.15
N GLN A 36 18.92 -11.75 -2.31
CA GLN A 36 18.60 -11.17 -3.60
C GLN A 36 17.09 -10.88 -3.58
N TYR A 37 16.72 -9.66 -3.20
CA TYR A 37 15.33 -9.26 -3.20
C TYR A 37 14.86 -9.24 -4.66
N PRO A 38 13.66 -9.76 -4.96
CA PRO A 38 13.09 -9.61 -6.29
C PRO A 38 13.01 -8.11 -6.62
N SER A 39 13.29 -7.76 -7.88
CA SER A 39 13.22 -6.37 -8.37
C SER A 39 11.79 -5.79 -8.34
N ARG A 40 10.79 -6.62 -8.05
CA ARG A 40 9.37 -6.29 -8.02
C ARG A 40 8.88 -6.09 -6.59
N TYR A 41 8.01 -5.12 -6.42
CA TYR A 41 7.36 -4.79 -5.15
C TYR A 41 5.89 -4.49 -5.37
N ASP A 42 5.08 -4.68 -4.35
CA ASP A 42 3.75 -4.11 -4.28
C ASP A 42 3.77 -2.88 -3.36
N SER A 43 2.88 -1.93 -3.63
CA SER A 43 2.77 -0.69 -2.86
C SER A 43 1.64 -0.79 -1.86
N VAL A 44 1.90 -0.48 -0.58
CA VAL A 44 0.82 -0.32 0.40
C VAL A 44 0.67 1.15 0.73
N VAL A 45 -0.56 1.63 0.60
CA VAL A 45 -0.96 2.98 0.93
C VAL A 45 -1.46 3.01 2.36
N LEU A 46 -1.00 4.01 3.10
CA LEU A 46 -1.45 4.33 4.44
C LEU A 46 -1.53 5.85 4.61
N TYR A 47 -2.19 6.30 5.66
CA TYR A 47 -2.27 7.72 5.99
C TYR A 47 -1.52 7.98 7.28
N CYS A 48 -0.78 9.08 7.33
CA CYS A 48 -0.12 9.50 8.56
C CYS A 48 -1.17 9.77 9.64
N PRO A 49 -1.10 9.13 10.82
CA PRO A 49 -2.10 9.34 11.87
C PRO A 49 -2.02 10.75 12.50
N ALA A 50 -0.91 11.48 12.31
CA ALA A 50 -0.77 12.84 12.82
C ALA A 50 -1.28 13.92 11.85
N CYS A 51 -0.98 13.82 10.55
CA CYS A 51 -1.26 14.87 9.58
C CYS A 51 -2.19 14.44 8.43
N HIS A 52 -2.63 13.19 8.43
CA HIS A 52 -3.58 12.61 7.47
C HIS A 52 -3.12 12.65 6.01
N LYS A 53 -1.82 12.91 5.77
CA LYS A 53 -1.24 12.85 4.43
C LYS A 53 -0.99 11.40 4.01
N ARG A 54 -1.22 11.13 2.72
CA ARG A 54 -0.96 9.84 2.08
C ARG A 54 0.53 9.52 2.17
N MET A 55 0.83 8.32 2.62
CA MET A 55 2.16 7.72 2.62
C MET A 55 2.12 6.41 1.86
N GLU A 56 3.27 6.00 1.32
CA GLU A 56 3.40 4.78 0.54
C GLU A 56 4.65 4.04 0.97
N ILE A 57 4.50 2.74 1.11
CA ILE A 57 5.59 1.83 1.46
C ILE A 57 5.69 0.75 0.39
N LYS A 58 6.91 0.29 0.14
CA LYS A 58 7.18 -0.79 -0.82
C LYS A 58 7.35 -2.11 -0.07
N VAL A 59 6.66 -3.15 -0.53
CA VAL A 59 6.77 -4.51 0.00
C VAL A 59 7.36 -5.40 -1.08
N TYR A 60 8.60 -5.85 -0.86
CA TYR A 60 9.30 -6.72 -1.80
C TYR A 60 9.00 -8.18 -1.49
N HIS A 61 8.44 -8.91 -2.44
CA HIS A 61 8.19 -10.34 -2.32
C HIS A 61 8.19 -11.03 -3.70
N PRO A 62 8.43 -12.35 -3.77
CA PRO A 62 8.56 -13.05 -5.05
C PRO A 62 7.30 -13.00 -5.94
N LEU A 63 6.13 -12.81 -5.33
CA LEU A 63 4.83 -12.75 -6.00
C LEU A 63 4.39 -11.33 -6.38
N ALA A 64 5.26 -10.33 -6.24
CA ALA A 64 4.89 -8.94 -6.45
C ALA A 64 4.48 -8.67 -7.90
N LYS A 65 3.38 -7.92 -8.06
CA LYS A 65 2.75 -7.60 -9.35
C LYS A 65 2.67 -6.10 -9.63
N LEU A 66 3.28 -5.26 -8.79
CA LEU A 66 3.16 -3.79 -8.83
C LEU A 66 1.73 -3.32 -8.50
N GLU A 67 1.04 -4.08 -7.66
CA GLU A 67 -0.31 -3.77 -7.21
C GLU A 67 -0.30 -2.78 -6.04
N HIS A 68 -1.43 -2.09 -5.87
CA HIS A 68 -1.63 -1.12 -4.81
C HIS A 68 -2.65 -1.64 -3.81
N TYR A 69 -2.25 -1.73 -2.55
CA TYR A 69 -3.08 -2.17 -1.45
C TYR A 69 -3.29 -1.05 -0.44
N GLN A 70 -4.38 -1.09 0.31
CA GLN A 70 -4.56 -0.25 1.49
C GLN A 70 -4.16 -1.03 2.73
N LEU A 71 -3.46 -0.39 3.68
CA LEU A 71 -3.02 -1.05 4.91
C LEU A 71 -4.18 -1.67 5.70
N VAL A 72 -5.35 -1.02 5.69
CA VAL A 72 -6.56 -1.44 6.41
C VAL A 72 -7.24 -2.68 5.82
N ASN A 73 -7.00 -2.99 4.55
CA ASN A 73 -7.56 -4.15 3.86
C ASN A 73 -6.45 -4.87 3.10
N LEU A 74 -5.41 -5.23 3.85
CA LEU A 74 -4.24 -5.89 3.28
C LEU A 74 -4.45 -7.41 3.27
N PRO A 75 -4.45 -8.06 2.10
CA PRO A 75 -4.56 -9.51 2.02
C PRO A 75 -3.44 -10.18 2.81
N GLN A 76 -3.77 -11.31 3.45
CA GLN A 76 -2.81 -12.06 4.28
C GLN A 76 -1.57 -12.52 3.48
N THR A 77 -1.74 -12.73 2.18
CA THR A 77 -0.68 -13.04 1.20
C THR A 77 0.39 -11.95 1.11
N ILE A 78 0.01 -10.67 1.28
CA ILE A 78 0.92 -9.53 1.30
C ILE A 78 1.34 -9.20 2.73
N ALA A 79 0.41 -9.27 3.69
CA ALA A 79 0.67 -8.94 5.10
C ALA A 79 1.74 -9.85 5.75
N LYS A 80 1.95 -11.07 5.26
CA LYS A 80 3.04 -11.96 5.71
C LYS A 80 4.44 -11.47 5.33
N HIS A 81 4.55 -10.54 4.39
CA HIS A 81 5.81 -9.95 3.92
C HIS A 81 6.11 -8.59 4.54
N ILE A 82 5.25 -8.12 5.46
CA ILE A 82 5.48 -6.88 6.21
C ILE A 82 5.95 -7.24 7.61
N ASP A 83 7.24 -7.07 7.83
CA ASP A 83 7.84 -7.12 9.16
C ASP A 83 7.68 -5.77 9.88
N LYS A 84 8.02 -5.75 11.18
CA LYS A 84 8.12 -4.52 11.97
C LYS A 84 9.05 -3.53 11.26
N ARG A 85 8.57 -2.30 11.05
CA ARG A 85 9.34 -1.26 10.35
C ARG A 85 9.05 0.13 10.89
N ASN A 86 10.07 0.98 10.83
CA ASN A 86 9.91 2.41 11.09
C ASN A 86 9.48 3.11 9.80
N ILE A 87 8.49 3.99 9.90
CA ILE A 87 7.94 4.78 8.80
C ILE A 87 8.07 6.24 9.19
N HIS A 88 8.81 6.98 8.37
CA HIS A 88 8.97 8.41 8.54
C HIS A 88 7.98 9.17 7.65
N CYS A 89 7.22 10.10 8.22
CA CYS A 89 6.28 10.93 7.48
C CYS A 89 6.96 12.20 6.95
N LEU A 90 7.20 12.26 5.64
CA LEU A 90 7.81 13.43 4.98
C LEU A 90 6.98 14.73 5.07
N SER A 91 5.69 14.65 5.42
CA SER A 91 4.82 15.83 5.51
C SER A 91 4.81 16.50 6.88
N CYS A 92 5.06 15.75 7.96
CA CYS A 92 5.04 16.31 9.33
C CYS A 92 6.27 15.93 10.16
N ASP A 93 7.26 15.30 9.55
CA ASP A 93 8.56 14.95 10.13
C ASP A 93 8.46 14.09 11.41
N LYS A 94 7.45 13.20 11.45
CA LYS A 94 7.21 12.29 12.57
C LYS A 94 7.51 10.85 12.16
N ASP A 95 8.09 10.11 13.11
CA ASP A 95 8.36 8.70 12.99
C ASP A 95 7.23 7.86 13.60
N PHE A 96 6.89 6.77 12.92
CA PHE A 96 5.91 5.80 13.35
C PHE A 96 6.50 4.41 13.27
N VAL A 97 6.07 3.50 14.13
CA VAL A 97 6.42 2.09 14.06
C VAL A 97 5.20 1.34 13.54
N LEU A 98 5.34 0.66 12.40
CA LEU A 98 4.33 -0.27 11.92
C LEU A 98 4.65 -1.66 12.45
N GLU A 99 3.71 -2.23 13.19
CA GLU A 99 3.78 -3.57 13.73
C GLU A 99 2.54 -4.37 13.29
N LYS A 100 2.75 -5.66 13.07
CA LYS A 100 1.66 -6.57 12.74
C LYS A 100 1.02 -7.05 14.04
N GLU A 101 -0.23 -6.66 14.24
CA GLU A 101 -1.06 -7.26 15.28
C GLU A 101 -1.71 -8.53 14.72
N ILE A 102 -1.38 -9.69 15.29
CA ILE A 102 -1.96 -10.97 14.88
C ILE A 102 -3.23 -11.19 15.70
N GLN A 103 -4.39 -10.85 15.14
CA GLN A 103 -5.66 -11.31 15.68
C GLN A 103 -5.93 -12.75 15.19
N LYS A 104 -6.32 -13.66 16.08
CA LYS A 104 -6.61 -15.07 15.77
C LYS A 104 -7.79 -15.18 14.79
N GLU A 105 -7.76 -16.26 13.99
CA GLU A 105 -8.64 -16.51 12.83
C GLU A 105 -10.13 -16.27 13.10
N LYS A 106 -10.77 -15.47 12.23
CA LYS A 106 -12.21 -15.48 12.06
C LYS A 106 -12.58 -15.78 10.61
N THR A 107 -13.01 -17.01 10.41
CA THR A 107 -13.83 -17.48 9.29
C THR A 107 -15.24 -16.92 9.46
N ASP A 108 -15.98 -16.62 8.39
CA ASP A 108 -17.43 -16.88 8.36
C ASP A 108 -18.03 -16.85 6.94
N PHE A 109 -19.16 -17.56 6.83
CA PHE A 109 -19.68 -18.27 5.66
C PHE A 109 -20.93 -17.60 5.06
N LEU A 110 -21.85 -18.38 4.49
CA LEU A 110 -22.04 -18.54 3.05
C LEU A 110 -23.32 -17.78 2.72
N LEU A 111 -23.27 -16.96 1.68
CA LEU A 111 -24.44 -16.21 1.22
C LEU A 111 -25.16 -17.02 0.13
N LYS A 112 -26.43 -17.32 0.38
CA LYS A 112 -27.35 -17.83 -0.63
C LYS A 112 -28.55 -16.88 -0.73
N LEU A 113 -29.08 -16.77 -1.94
CA LEU A 113 -30.41 -16.22 -2.14
C LEU A 113 -31.42 -17.23 -1.59
N ASP A 114 -32.27 -16.80 -0.66
CA ASP A 114 -33.34 -17.64 -0.12
C ASP A 114 -34.54 -17.61 -1.07
N CYS A 115 -34.75 -18.73 -1.78
CA CYS A 115 -35.83 -18.89 -2.74
C CYS A 115 -37.07 -19.56 -2.13
N SER A 116 -37.09 -19.87 -0.84
CA SER A 116 -38.16 -20.70 -0.24
C SER A 116 -39.54 -20.04 -0.20
N ASN A 117 -39.63 -18.71 -0.33
CA ASN A 117 -40.89 -17.94 -0.37
C ASN A 117 -41.05 -17.09 -1.64
N MET A 118 -40.16 -17.28 -2.61
CA MET A 118 -40.36 -16.66 -3.91
C MET A 118 -41.48 -17.44 -4.58
N ASN A 119 -42.53 -16.75 -5.03
CA ASN A 119 -43.45 -17.34 -5.98
C ASN A 119 -42.62 -17.89 -7.15
N SER A 120 -43.08 -18.98 -7.76
CA SER A 120 -42.44 -19.63 -8.91
C SER A 120 -42.38 -18.74 -10.17
N GLY A 121 -42.47 -17.42 -10.03
CA GLY A 121 -42.45 -16.46 -11.11
C GLY A 121 -43.56 -16.76 -12.11
N MET A 122 -43.17 -16.98 -13.36
CA MET A 122 -44.06 -17.25 -14.49
C MET A 122 -44.26 -18.76 -14.72
N GLU A 123 -43.85 -19.66 -13.81
CA GLU A 123 -44.12 -21.11 -13.96
C GLU A 123 -45.61 -21.40 -14.20
N SER A 124 -46.51 -20.59 -13.61
CA SER A 124 -47.97 -20.71 -13.81
C SER A 124 -48.42 -20.43 -15.25
N TRP A 125 -47.64 -19.74 -16.08
CA TRP A 125 -47.98 -19.45 -17.47
C TRP A 125 -47.85 -20.69 -18.37
N TYR A 126 -47.05 -21.67 -17.94
CA TYR A 126 -46.79 -22.91 -18.67
C TYR A 126 -47.74 -24.05 -18.27
N GLU A 127 -48.41 -23.95 -17.12
CA GLU A 127 -49.39 -24.93 -16.63
C GLU A 127 -50.74 -24.87 -17.38
N ASP A 128 -51.13 -23.69 -17.87
CA ASP A 128 -52.41 -23.46 -18.59
C ASP A 128 -52.31 -23.69 -20.10
N SER A 129 -51.09 -23.79 -20.64
CA SER A 129 -50.83 -23.95 -22.08
C SER A 129 -50.78 -25.42 -22.52
N ILE A 130 -50.89 -26.37 -21.60
CA ILE A 130 -50.89 -27.81 -21.87
C ILE A 130 -52.34 -28.27 -22.05
N PRO A 131 -52.80 -28.65 -23.26
CA PRO A 131 -54.18 -29.07 -23.49
C PRO A 131 -54.50 -30.32 -22.67
N LYS A 132 -55.32 -30.16 -21.63
CA LYS A 132 -55.81 -31.26 -20.78
C LYS A 132 -56.92 -32.00 -21.54
N HIS A 133 -56.56 -32.75 -22.57
CA HIS A 133 -57.43 -33.61 -23.40
C HIS A 133 -58.87 -33.13 -23.63
N SER A 134 -59.05 -32.58 -24.83
CA SER A 134 -60.30 -32.42 -25.56
C SER A 134 -61.06 -33.75 -25.66
N ASP A 135 -62.38 -33.73 -25.50
CA ASP A 135 -63.29 -34.40 -26.43
C ASP A 135 -64.68 -33.75 -26.31
N GLU A 136 -65.05 -33.13 -27.41
CA GLU A 136 -66.35 -32.52 -27.72
C GLU A 136 -67.48 -33.58 -27.53
N GLU A 137 -68.70 -33.23 -27.15
CA GLU A 137 -69.67 -32.59 -28.04
C GLU A 137 -70.79 -31.94 -27.20
N TYR A 138 -70.91 -30.62 -27.30
CA TYR A 138 -72.06 -29.88 -26.79
C TYR A 138 -73.15 -29.86 -27.86
N SER A 139 -74.30 -30.47 -27.57
CA SER A 139 -75.61 -30.13 -28.16
C SER A 139 -76.73 -30.65 -27.26
N LEU A 140 -77.69 -29.77 -26.93
CA LEU A 140 -78.95 -30.05 -26.22
C LEU A 140 -80.06 -30.38 -27.22
#